data_AF-F2JMV1-F1
#
_entry.id   AF-F2JMV1-F1
#
_cell.length_a   1.000
_cell.length_b   1.000
_cell.length_c   1.000
_cell.angle_alpha   90.00
_cell.angle_beta   90.00
_cell.angle_gamma   90.00
#
_symmetry.space_group_name_H-M   'P 1'
#
loop_
_entity.id
_entity.type
_entity.pdbx_description
1 polymer ?
#
loop_
_entity_poly.entity_id
_entity_poly.type
_entity_poly.pdbx_seq_one_letter_code
_entity_poly.pdbx_strand_id
1 'polypeptide(L)'
;MKKIEDVEINCNVCLDLMPLVKDKVASDDSEMLVAKHIENCESCKALFSSEEIDREYKVDDRKVISNIKSKIISIGLIILIIGGLLGIYLSNSQGMFYNVLIMPCIGIAGCVLLRKKYYWVPVGIFTLSYLGIIIQSLLEDIEWLGRMPELFIMPLFLSIIYTILVGIGTAIGALFGYVFGKESKQTMPWIKRFIAGVLGISLMGIVLWGANDLLGNPISAAFATHKVEAYVAEKYPKLDLEVGKARYNFKFNNYMVNVSSKTSIDTHFTIEYRKGTIQYDGYESYVQGKFNTRDRLGETCAKEVISLLSRIPQLEDNTAMVDFVDPERLEKSERESLEKSIVLDMSFNKELTSNMFISIRTELTDTSAKNLEGILKESYVILKEEGYEFKSYGLFSETKEMLVMIDNVTPEDIVNGQLLKALEEAEQNENSEMPSGMSIVIRKREQ
;
A
#
# COMPACT_ATOMS: atom_id res chain seq x y z
N MET A 1 -33.68 46.39 37.23
CA MET A 1 -32.84 46.81 36.09
C MET A 1 -32.44 48.25 36.34
N LYS A 2 -31.15 48.54 36.53
CA LYS A 2 -30.67 49.94 36.52
C LYS A 2 -30.96 50.51 35.13
N LYS A 3 -31.59 51.68 35.05
CA LYS A 3 -31.67 52.42 33.80
C LYS A 3 -30.24 52.79 33.39
N ILE A 4 -29.93 52.67 32.11
CA ILE A 4 -28.60 52.98 31.55
C ILE A 4 -28.22 54.46 31.84
N GLU A 5 -29.20 55.32 32.11
CA GLU A 5 -29.05 56.71 32.55
C GLU A 5 -28.11 56.91 33.77
N ASP A 6 -27.94 55.90 34.65
CA ASP A 6 -27.12 55.97 35.87
C ASP A 6 -25.72 55.35 35.74
N VAL A 7 -25.31 54.94 34.54
CA VAL A 7 -23.99 54.33 34.31
C VAL A 7 -22.98 55.42 33.93
N GLU A 8 -21.97 55.63 34.78
CA GLU A 8 -20.83 56.49 34.46
C GLU A 8 -19.67 55.64 33.94
N ILE A 9 -19.16 56.02 32.77
CA ILE A 9 -17.96 55.40 32.20
C ILE A 9 -16.72 56.23 32.57
N ASN A 10 -15.56 55.57 32.70
CA ASN A 10 -14.30 56.25 32.91
C ASN A 10 -13.67 56.68 31.57
N CYS A 11 -12.61 57.49 31.62
CA CYS A 11 -11.96 58.01 30.41
C CYS A 11 -11.46 56.90 29.47
N ASN A 12 -10.97 55.78 29.99
CA ASN A 12 -10.48 54.67 29.16
C ASN A 12 -11.63 54.03 28.38
N VAL A 13 -12.76 53.77 29.05
CA VAL A 13 -13.96 53.23 28.40
C VAL A 13 -14.53 54.24 27.40
N CYS A 14 -14.48 55.54 27.70
CA CYS A 14 -14.85 56.57 26.74
C CYS A 14 -13.95 56.54 25.50
N LEU A 15 -12.63 56.48 25.68
CA LEU A 15 -11.65 56.42 24.59
C LEU A 15 -11.83 55.18 23.70
N ASP A 16 -12.14 54.02 24.30
CA ASP A 16 -12.38 52.78 23.56
C ASP A 16 -13.66 52.86 22.69
N LEU A 17 -14.69 53.57 23.16
CA LEU A 17 -15.98 53.69 22.46
C LEU A 17 -16.01 54.84 21.44
N MET A 18 -15.19 55.88 21.62
CA MET A 18 -15.17 57.08 20.76
C MET A 18 -15.03 56.79 19.25
N PRO A 19 -14.14 55.86 18.79
CA PRO A 19 -14.06 55.50 17.37
C PRO A 19 -15.36 54.91 16.81
N LEU A 20 -16.02 54.04 17.59
CA LEU A 20 -17.27 53.37 17.18
C LEU A 20 -18.44 54.37 17.05
N VAL A 21 -18.48 55.36 17.94
CA VAL A 21 -19.47 56.45 17.90
C VAL A 21 -19.23 57.36 16.70
N LYS A 22 -17.96 57.72 16.41
CA LYS A 22 -17.62 58.51 15.22
C LYS A 22 -17.97 57.79 13.91
N ASP A 23 -17.74 56.47 13.85
CA ASP A 23 -18.04 55.63 12.70
C ASP A 23 -19.55 55.31 12.54
N LYS A 24 -20.40 55.77 13.47
CA LYS A 24 -21.86 55.51 13.51
C LYS A 24 -22.24 54.03 13.52
N VAL A 25 -21.41 53.21 14.16
CA VAL A 25 -21.63 51.76 14.33
C VAL A 25 -21.90 51.37 15.79
N ALA A 26 -21.79 52.32 16.71
CA ALA A 26 -22.11 52.14 18.12
C ALA A 26 -23.63 51.98 18.35
N SER A 27 -24.01 51.33 19.45
CA SER A 27 -25.41 51.33 19.89
C SER A 27 -25.82 52.69 20.44
N ASP A 28 -27.12 53.02 20.39
CA ASP A 28 -27.68 54.25 20.97
C ASP A 28 -27.23 54.45 22.44
N ASP A 29 -27.18 53.37 23.22
CA ASP A 29 -26.69 53.39 24.60
C ASP A 29 -25.23 53.82 24.70
N SER A 30 -24.38 53.36 23.78
CA SER A 30 -22.94 53.67 23.76
C SER A 30 -22.69 55.10 23.29
N GLU A 31 -23.46 55.59 22.31
CA GLU A 31 -23.43 56.99 21.88
C GLU A 31 -23.81 57.92 23.03
N MET A 32 -24.88 57.58 23.78
CA MET A 32 -25.35 58.35 24.93
C MET A 32 -24.31 58.38 26.06
N LEU A 33 -23.66 57.26 26.37
CA LEU A 33 -22.63 57.18 27.42
C LEU A 33 -21.40 58.02 27.08
N VAL A 34 -20.95 58.00 25.80
CA VAL A 34 -19.83 58.81 25.33
C VAL A 34 -20.18 60.30 25.33
N ALA A 35 -21.38 60.67 24.85
CA ALA A 35 -21.86 62.06 24.87
C ALA A 35 -21.89 62.63 26.29
N LYS A 36 -22.45 61.87 27.25
CA LYS A 36 -22.53 62.25 28.67
C LYS A 36 -21.14 62.40 29.33
N HIS A 37 -20.19 61.53 28.99
CA HIS A 37 -18.84 61.60 29.53
C HIS A 37 -18.06 62.82 29.00
N ILE A 38 -18.18 63.10 27.70
CA ILE A 38 -17.49 64.21 27.03
C ILE A 38 -18.01 65.59 27.50
N GLU A 39 -19.27 65.70 27.90
CA GLU A 39 -19.80 66.92 28.51
C GLU A 39 -19.04 67.33 29.78
N ASN A 40 -18.56 66.35 30.55
CA ASN A 40 -17.94 66.57 31.86
C ASN A 40 -16.40 66.40 31.87
N CYS A 41 -15.81 65.95 30.75
CA CYS A 41 -14.38 65.69 30.64
C CYS A 41 -13.75 66.44 29.45
N GLU A 42 -13.06 67.55 29.72
CA GLU A 42 -12.45 68.39 28.68
C GLU A 42 -11.38 67.66 27.86
N SER A 43 -10.61 66.74 28.47
CA SER A 43 -9.57 65.98 27.76
C SER A 43 -10.18 65.02 26.73
N CYS A 44 -11.23 64.28 27.11
CA CYS A 44 -11.96 63.41 26.18
C CYS A 44 -12.69 64.22 25.10
N LYS A 45 -13.18 65.42 25.42
CA LYS A 45 -13.82 66.34 24.45
C LYS A 45 -12.86 66.86 23.38
N ALA A 46 -11.66 67.27 23.81
CA ALA A 46 -10.60 67.72 22.90
C ALA A 46 -10.17 66.57 21.96
N LEU A 47 -10.02 65.36 22.52
CA LEU A 47 -9.71 64.14 21.76
C LEU A 47 -10.83 63.75 20.78
N PHE A 48 -12.11 63.86 21.17
CA PHE A 48 -13.24 63.59 20.26
C PHE A 48 -13.25 64.50 19.05
N SER A 49 -12.83 65.75 19.25
CA SER A 49 -12.82 66.77 18.19
C SER A 49 -11.55 66.71 17.33
N SER A 50 -10.54 65.92 17.72
CA SER A 50 -9.29 65.81 16.96
C SER A 50 -9.42 64.83 15.79
N GLU A 51 -8.77 65.17 14.67
CA GLU A 51 -8.61 64.29 13.49
C GLU A 51 -7.52 63.21 13.72
N GLU A 52 -6.83 63.22 14.87
CA GLU A 52 -5.80 62.22 15.19
C GLU A 52 -6.41 60.84 15.47
N ILE A 53 -7.56 60.79 16.17
CA ILE A 53 -8.30 59.54 16.42
C ILE A 53 -8.75 58.88 15.10
N ASP A 54 -9.16 59.68 14.12
CA ASP A 54 -9.66 59.19 12.83
C ASP A 54 -8.53 58.56 11.98
N ARG A 55 -7.28 58.97 12.18
CA ARG A 55 -6.11 58.42 11.47
C ARG A 55 -5.54 57.18 12.13
N GLU A 56 -5.56 57.11 13.45
CA GLU A 56 -4.97 55.99 14.21
C GLU A 56 -5.87 54.74 14.18
N TYR A 57 -7.19 54.90 14.11
CA TYR A 57 -8.15 53.79 14.16
C TYR A 57 -8.68 53.29 12.81
N LYS A 58 -8.32 53.94 11.68
CA LYS A 58 -8.76 53.51 10.35
C LYS A 58 -8.03 52.24 9.94
N VAL A 59 -8.53 51.10 10.42
CA VAL A 59 -8.06 49.76 10.02
C VAL A 59 -8.14 49.67 8.50
N ASP A 60 -7.01 49.45 7.84
CA ASP A 60 -6.98 49.21 6.40
C ASP A 60 -7.58 47.82 6.12
N ASP A 61 -8.90 47.77 5.94
CA ASP A 61 -9.65 46.56 5.60
C ASP A 61 -9.05 45.82 4.41
N ARG A 62 -8.43 46.53 3.45
CA ARG A 62 -7.78 45.88 2.30
C ARG A 62 -6.54 45.12 2.75
N LYS A 63 -5.77 45.66 3.70
CA LYS A 63 -4.61 45.02 4.31
C LYS A 63 -5.02 43.85 5.21
N VAL A 64 -6.11 43.97 5.96
CA VAL A 64 -6.63 42.86 6.77
C VAL A 64 -7.13 41.72 5.88
N ILE A 65 -7.93 42.02 4.86
CA ILE A 65 -8.46 41.01 3.91
C ILE A 65 -7.33 40.39 3.09
N SER A 66 -6.31 41.16 2.67
CA SER A 66 -5.17 40.60 1.93
C SER A 66 -4.33 39.66 2.80
N ASN A 67 -4.12 40.01 4.07
CA ASN A 67 -3.44 39.15 5.05
C ASN A 67 -4.22 37.87 5.38
N ILE A 68 -5.55 37.94 5.44
CA ILE A 68 -6.39 36.75 5.63
C ILE A 68 -6.32 35.86 4.39
N LYS A 69 -6.45 36.44 3.19
CA LYS A 69 -6.37 35.70 1.92
C LYS A 69 -5.01 35.04 1.73
N SER A 70 -3.91 35.73 2.04
CA SER A 70 -2.57 35.15 1.92
C SER A 70 -2.38 33.98 2.89
N LYS A 71 -2.84 34.10 4.15
CA LYS A 71 -2.81 33.01 5.13
C LYS A 71 -3.63 31.78 4.68
N ILE A 72 -4.83 31.99 4.14
CA ILE A 72 -5.66 30.90 3.61
C ILE A 72 -4.97 30.19 2.45
N ILE A 73 -4.35 30.94 1.53
CA ILE A 73 -3.59 30.37 0.41
C ILE A 73 -2.39 29.59 0.93
N SER A 74 -1.64 30.11 1.90
CA SER A 74 -0.49 29.42 2.50
C SER A 74 -0.88 28.12 3.19
N ILE A 75 -1.95 28.12 4.00
CA ILE A 75 -2.47 26.90 4.63
C ILE A 75 -2.94 25.90 3.57
N GLY A 76 -3.64 26.36 2.54
CA GLY A 76 -4.08 25.52 1.43
C GLY A 76 -2.91 24.89 0.68
N LEU A 77 -1.84 25.64 0.43
CA LEU A 77 -0.61 25.11 -0.19
C LEU A 77 0.05 24.04 0.66
N ILE A 78 0.10 24.22 1.99
CA ILE A 78 0.62 23.20 2.91
C ILE A 78 -0.21 21.91 2.80
N ILE A 79 -1.55 22.01 2.77
CA ILE A 79 -2.43 20.86 2.60
C ILE A 79 -2.19 20.13 1.27
N LEU A 80 -1.97 20.87 0.18
CA LEU A 80 -1.65 20.27 -1.14
C LEU A 80 -0.29 19.54 -1.10
N ILE A 81 0.72 20.12 -0.45
CA ILE A 81 2.03 19.48 -0.28
C ILE A 81 1.90 18.21 0.56
N ILE A 82 1.20 18.28 1.70
CA ILE A 82 0.95 17.10 2.56
C ILE A 82 0.20 16.02 1.78
N GLY A 83 -0.83 16.39 1.01
CA GLY A 83 -1.57 15.45 0.17
C GLY A 83 -0.68 14.81 -0.90
N GLY A 84 0.19 15.60 -1.55
CA GLY A 84 1.15 15.08 -2.52
C GLY A 84 2.17 14.13 -1.89
N LEU A 85 2.72 14.48 -0.73
CA LEU A 85 3.64 13.64 0.04
C LEU A 85 2.96 12.35 0.54
N LEU A 86 1.71 12.42 1.00
CA LEU A 86 0.92 11.25 1.37
C LEU A 86 0.73 10.33 0.16
N GLY A 87 0.43 10.90 -1.00
CA GLY A 87 0.31 10.12 -2.23
C GLY A 87 1.61 9.44 -2.63
N ILE A 88 2.74 10.14 -2.50
CA ILE A 88 4.09 9.57 -2.73
C ILE A 88 4.36 8.42 -1.76
N TYR A 89 4.12 8.62 -0.46
CA TYR A 89 4.32 7.60 0.57
C TYR A 89 3.54 6.31 0.28
N LEU A 90 2.32 6.41 -0.25
CA LEU A 90 1.50 5.25 -0.59
C LEU A 90 1.98 4.49 -1.84
N SER A 91 2.84 5.09 -2.67
CA SER A 91 3.23 4.57 -4.00
C SER A 91 3.91 3.21 -3.96
N ASN A 92 4.68 2.92 -2.91
CA ASN A 92 5.40 1.66 -2.72
C ASN A 92 4.57 0.61 -1.97
N SER A 93 3.25 0.79 -1.86
CA SER A 93 2.36 -0.08 -1.11
C SER A 93 1.10 -0.44 -1.90
N GLN A 94 0.31 -1.40 -1.41
CA GLN A 94 -1.05 -1.66 -1.91
C GLN A 94 -1.96 -0.43 -1.80
N GLY A 95 -1.60 0.54 -0.96
CA GLY A 95 -2.29 1.83 -0.84
C GLY A 95 -2.13 2.76 -2.04
N MET A 96 -1.27 2.45 -3.02
CA MET A 96 -1.06 3.29 -4.20
C MET A 96 -2.37 3.57 -4.97
N PHE A 97 -3.35 2.66 -4.93
CA PHE A 97 -4.64 2.84 -5.58
C PHE A 97 -5.46 4.01 -5.01
N TYR A 98 -5.21 4.43 -3.76
CA TYR A 98 -5.84 5.63 -3.20
C TYR A 98 -5.44 6.90 -3.95
N ASN A 99 -4.33 6.89 -4.70
CA ASN A 99 -3.93 8.03 -5.53
C ASN A 99 -4.92 8.32 -6.66
N VAL A 100 -5.75 7.36 -7.06
CA VAL A 100 -6.87 7.60 -7.99
C VAL A 100 -7.89 8.59 -7.41
N LEU A 101 -7.99 8.71 -6.08
CA LEU A 101 -8.85 9.69 -5.41
C LEU A 101 -8.06 10.92 -4.92
N ILE A 102 -6.90 10.69 -4.29
CA ILE A 102 -6.09 11.78 -3.70
C ILE A 102 -5.63 12.76 -4.78
N MET A 103 -5.12 12.28 -5.91
CA MET A 103 -4.54 13.14 -6.95
C MET A 103 -5.60 14.02 -7.63
N PRO A 104 -6.79 13.53 -8.02
CA PRO A 104 -7.85 14.41 -8.49
C PRO A 104 -8.32 15.41 -7.43
N CYS A 105 -8.40 15.03 -6.15
CA CYS A 105 -8.74 15.96 -5.07
C CYS A 105 -7.72 17.10 -4.95
N ILE A 106 -6.42 16.80 -5.05
CA ILE A 106 -5.33 17.80 -5.09
C ILE A 106 -5.51 18.73 -6.29
N GLY A 107 -5.84 18.20 -7.47
CA GLY A 107 -6.11 19.01 -8.66
C GLY A 107 -7.30 19.96 -8.48
N ILE A 108 -8.41 19.48 -7.92
CA ILE A 108 -9.61 20.29 -7.63
C ILE A 108 -9.26 21.39 -6.62
N ALA A 109 -8.61 21.02 -5.51
CA ALA A 109 -8.22 21.96 -4.46
C ALA A 109 -7.23 23.02 -4.98
N GLY A 110 -6.25 22.60 -5.77
CA GLY A 110 -5.30 23.49 -6.44
C GLY A 110 -5.99 24.48 -7.39
N CYS A 111 -7.02 24.04 -8.11
CA CYS A 111 -7.84 24.92 -8.95
C CYS A 111 -8.55 26.01 -8.13
N VAL A 112 -9.14 25.64 -6.99
CA VAL A 112 -9.86 26.56 -6.11
C VAL A 112 -8.90 27.56 -5.44
N LEU A 113 -7.74 27.09 -4.97
CA LEU A 113 -6.76 27.88 -4.21
C LEU A 113 -5.97 28.84 -5.11
N LEU A 114 -5.44 28.36 -6.24
CA LEU A 114 -4.54 29.13 -7.10
C LEU A 114 -5.23 29.92 -8.21
N ARG A 115 -6.54 29.70 -8.41
CA ARG A 115 -7.37 30.39 -9.41
C ARG A 115 -6.65 30.48 -10.75
N LYS A 116 -6.28 31.68 -11.22
CA LYS A 116 -5.62 31.88 -12.53
C LYS A 116 -4.31 31.10 -12.70
N LYS A 117 -3.67 30.62 -11.64
CA LYS A 117 -2.41 29.86 -11.67
C LYS A 117 -2.58 28.34 -11.51
N TYR A 118 -3.81 27.81 -11.58
CA TYR A 118 -4.06 26.38 -11.36
C TYR A 118 -3.29 25.43 -12.29
N TYR A 119 -2.90 25.90 -13.48
CA TYR A 119 -2.18 25.11 -14.47
C TYR A 119 -0.76 24.73 -14.02
N TRP A 120 -0.23 25.36 -12.96
CA TRP A 120 1.03 24.97 -12.32
C TRP A 120 0.89 23.78 -11.37
N VAL A 121 -0.32 23.38 -10.97
CA VAL A 121 -0.52 22.29 -10.01
C VAL A 121 -0.03 20.95 -10.55
N PRO A 122 -0.37 20.53 -11.80
CA PRO A 122 0.18 19.29 -12.36
C PRO A 122 1.71 19.33 -12.48
N VAL A 123 2.30 20.47 -12.84
CA VAL A 123 3.76 20.64 -12.93
C VAL A 123 4.41 20.49 -11.56
N GLY A 124 3.85 21.15 -10.53
CA GLY A 124 4.34 21.04 -9.16
C GLY A 124 4.26 19.62 -8.62
N ILE A 125 3.17 18.90 -8.88
CA ILE A 125 3.02 17.50 -8.46
C ILE A 125 3.99 16.60 -9.22
N PHE A 126 4.18 16.78 -10.53
CA PHE A 126 5.18 16.03 -11.28
C PHE A 126 6.57 16.15 -10.65
N THR A 127 7.01 17.39 -10.37
CA THR A 127 8.32 17.64 -9.76
C THR A 127 8.40 17.04 -8.36
N LEU A 128 7.36 17.22 -7.54
CA LEU A 128 7.31 16.70 -6.18
C LEU A 128 7.33 15.17 -6.16
N SER A 129 6.55 14.50 -7.01
CA SER A 129 6.50 13.04 -7.08
C SER A 129 7.77 12.45 -7.66
N TYR A 130 8.32 13.06 -8.72
CA TYR A 130 9.52 12.53 -9.37
C TYR A 130 10.71 12.56 -8.41
N LEU A 131 10.96 13.71 -7.80
CA LEU A 131 12.03 13.85 -6.81
C LEU A 131 11.74 13.04 -5.54
N GLY A 132 10.49 13.06 -5.06
CA GLY A 132 10.10 12.35 -3.84
C GLY A 132 10.27 10.85 -3.93
N ILE A 133 9.87 10.23 -5.05
CA ILE A 133 10.02 8.78 -5.24
C ILE A 133 11.50 8.42 -5.41
N ILE A 134 12.30 9.21 -6.15
CA ILE A 134 13.75 8.99 -6.24
C ILE A 134 14.41 9.04 -4.86
N ILE A 135 14.06 10.04 -4.04
CA ILE A 135 14.57 10.15 -2.67
C ILE A 135 14.15 8.95 -1.82
N GLN A 136 12.91 8.48 -1.94
CA GLN A 136 12.45 7.28 -1.23
C GLN A 136 13.25 6.05 -1.64
N SER A 137 13.46 5.84 -2.94
CA SER A 137 14.30 4.74 -3.46
C SER A 137 15.76 4.85 -3.00
N LEU A 138 16.30 6.07 -2.85
CA LEU A 138 17.66 6.32 -2.30
C LEU A 138 17.78 5.93 -0.83
N LEU A 139 16.70 6.04 -0.07
CA LEU A 139 16.69 5.79 1.38
C LEU A 139 16.41 4.32 1.71
N GLU A 140 15.69 3.60 0.85
CA GLU A 140 15.26 2.21 1.09
C GLU A 140 16.28 1.17 0.62
N ASP A 141 17.16 1.49 -0.34
CA ASP A 141 18.04 0.52 -0.99
C ASP A 141 19.52 0.92 -0.86
N ILE A 142 20.41 0.02 -0.43
CA ILE A 142 21.87 0.27 -0.29
C ILE A 142 22.66 -0.30 -1.48
N GLU A 143 22.05 -1.11 -2.35
CA GLU A 143 22.71 -1.78 -3.48
C GLU A 143 22.55 -1.03 -4.81
N TRP A 144 23.03 0.22 -4.83
CA TRP A 144 22.69 1.22 -5.85
C TRP A 144 23.44 1.14 -7.19
N LEU A 145 24.39 0.24 -7.36
CA LEU A 145 25.26 0.23 -8.55
C LEU A 145 24.75 -0.63 -9.72
N GLY A 146 23.74 -1.47 -9.50
CA GLY A 146 23.27 -2.44 -10.51
C GLY A 146 21.98 -2.08 -11.28
N ARG A 147 21.23 -1.07 -10.84
CA ARG A 147 19.83 -0.82 -11.27
C ARG A 147 19.55 0.66 -11.64
N MET A 148 20.55 1.32 -12.21
CA MET A 148 20.48 2.75 -12.54
C MET A 148 19.32 3.16 -13.46
N PRO A 149 18.89 2.35 -14.46
CA PRO A 149 17.73 2.70 -15.28
C PRO A 149 16.41 2.62 -14.51
N GLU A 150 16.19 1.58 -13.69
CA GLU A 150 14.92 1.41 -12.96
C GLU A 150 14.66 2.56 -11.99
N LEU A 151 15.74 3.08 -11.41
CA LEU A 151 15.72 4.22 -10.51
C LEU A 151 15.11 5.49 -11.11
N PHE A 152 15.30 5.74 -12.40
CA PHE A 152 14.76 6.96 -13.03
C PHE A 152 13.48 6.65 -13.82
N ILE A 153 13.39 5.46 -14.42
CA ILE A 153 12.26 5.07 -15.27
C ILE A 153 10.98 4.89 -14.46
N MET A 154 11.03 4.17 -13.33
CA MET A 154 9.82 3.90 -12.56
C MET A 154 9.27 5.18 -11.88
N PRO A 155 10.09 6.04 -11.26
CA PRO A 155 9.61 7.33 -10.76
C PRO A 155 9.06 8.25 -11.85
N LEU A 156 9.65 8.24 -13.05
CA LEU A 156 9.14 8.98 -14.19
C LEU A 156 7.74 8.49 -14.58
N PHE A 157 7.59 7.17 -14.74
CA PHE A 157 6.32 6.54 -15.10
C PHE A 157 5.20 6.86 -14.10
N LEU A 158 5.46 6.69 -12.80
CA LEU A 158 4.49 7.02 -11.75
C LEU A 158 4.16 8.51 -11.69
N SER A 159 5.16 9.39 -11.86
CA SER A 159 4.95 10.83 -11.86
C SER A 159 4.09 11.29 -13.03
N ILE A 160 4.22 10.66 -14.21
CA ILE A 160 3.33 10.91 -15.35
C ILE A 160 1.89 10.54 -14.99
N ILE A 161 1.67 9.36 -14.39
CA ILE A 161 0.32 8.92 -13.97
C ILE A 161 -0.28 9.92 -12.97
N TYR A 162 0.46 10.32 -11.94
CA TYR A 162 -0.03 11.27 -10.94
C TYR A 162 -0.33 12.64 -11.55
N THR A 163 0.49 13.09 -12.50
CA THR A 163 0.26 14.33 -13.24
C THR A 163 -1.04 14.28 -14.05
N ILE A 164 -1.32 13.15 -14.71
CA ILE A 164 -2.57 12.94 -15.45
C ILE A 164 -3.77 12.98 -14.49
N LEU A 165 -3.70 12.27 -13.35
CA LEU A 165 -4.78 12.25 -12.36
C LEU A 165 -5.04 13.63 -11.74
N VAL A 166 -3.99 14.37 -11.39
CA VAL A 166 -4.09 15.77 -10.95
C VAL A 166 -4.65 16.65 -12.06
N GLY A 167 -4.26 16.42 -13.31
CA GLY A 167 -4.80 17.10 -14.49
C GLY A 167 -6.30 16.91 -14.64
N ILE A 168 -6.79 15.67 -14.48
CA ILE A 168 -8.23 15.35 -14.46
C ILE A 168 -8.93 16.11 -13.34
N GLY A 169 -8.38 16.07 -12.12
CA GLY A 169 -8.92 16.85 -11.00
C GLY A 169 -8.98 18.35 -11.26
N THR A 170 -7.91 18.90 -11.85
CA THR A 170 -7.82 20.31 -12.21
C THR A 170 -8.88 20.68 -13.26
N ALA A 171 -9.11 19.81 -14.25
CA ALA A 171 -10.16 19.98 -15.25
C ALA A 171 -11.56 19.94 -14.63
N ILE A 172 -11.83 19.00 -13.72
CA ILE A 172 -13.08 18.94 -12.94
C ILE A 172 -13.28 20.25 -12.16
N GLY A 173 -12.26 20.70 -11.43
CA GLY A 173 -12.29 21.95 -10.67
C GLY A 173 -12.58 23.16 -11.55
N ALA A 174 -11.94 23.25 -12.72
CA ALA A 174 -12.17 24.33 -13.68
C ALA A 174 -13.60 24.30 -14.25
N LEU A 175 -14.10 23.13 -14.64
CA LEU A 175 -15.46 22.93 -15.14
C LEU A 175 -16.51 23.39 -14.12
N PHE A 176 -16.39 22.99 -12.85
CA PHE A 176 -17.28 23.47 -11.79
C PHE A 176 -17.06 24.96 -11.48
N GLY A 177 -15.84 25.46 -11.57
CA GLY A 177 -15.54 26.89 -11.52
C GLY A 177 -16.33 27.69 -12.57
N TYR A 178 -16.46 27.18 -13.79
CA TYR A 178 -17.28 27.81 -14.84
C TYR A 178 -18.79 27.73 -14.54
N VAL A 179 -19.26 26.63 -13.95
CA VAL A 179 -20.67 26.45 -13.58
C VAL A 179 -21.08 27.43 -12.48
N PHE A 180 -20.28 27.55 -11.42
CA PHE A 180 -20.64 28.29 -10.20
C PHE A 180 -20.03 29.70 -10.10
N GLY A 181 -19.09 30.06 -10.98
CA GLY A 181 -18.40 31.35 -10.97
C GLY A 181 -19.31 32.56 -11.18
N LYS A 182 -19.07 33.65 -10.42
CA LYS A 182 -19.83 34.90 -10.56
C LYS A 182 -19.55 35.61 -11.91
N GLU A 183 -18.31 35.54 -12.40
CA GLU A 183 -17.89 36.18 -13.67
C GLU A 183 -18.50 35.50 -14.92
N SER A 184 -18.76 34.18 -14.85
CA SER A 184 -19.36 33.43 -15.97
C SER A 184 -20.86 33.66 -16.12
N LYS A 185 -21.56 34.06 -15.05
CA LYS A 185 -22.99 34.42 -15.08
C LYS A 185 -23.27 35.67 -15.90
N GLN A 186 -22.31 36.57 -16.02
CA GLN A 186 -22.48 37.87 -16.69
C GLN A 186 -22.09 37.83 -18.17
N THR A 187 -21.33 36.80 -18.59
CA THR A 187 -20.64 36.77 -19.89
C THR A 187 -21.02 35.59 -20.79
N MET A 188 -21.67 34.54 -20.28
CA MET A 188 -21.90 33.31 -21.05
C MET A 188 -23.35 32.80 -21.11
N PRO A 189 -23.78 32.20 -22.24
CA PRO A 189 -25.06 31.51 -22.37
C PRO A 189 -25.18 30.35 -21.38
N TRP A 190 -26.39 30.15 -20.83
CA TRP A 190 -26.70 29.08 -19.89
C TRP A 190 -26.36 27.68 -20.42
N ILE A 191 -26.46 27.46 -21.73
CA ILE A 191 -26.16 26.19 -22.41
C ILE A 191 -24.70 25.77 -22.19
N LYS A 192 -23.72 26.69 -22.31
CA LYS A 192 -22.30 26.37 -22.11
C LYS A 192 -22.00 25.95 -20.67
N ARG A 193 -22.68 26.57 -19.71
CA ARG A 193 -22.57 26.23 -18.28
C ARG A 193 -23.19 24.86 -17.99
N PHE A 194 -24.31 24.55 -18.62
CA PHE A 194 -24.92 23.23 -18.53
C PHE A 194 -23.99 22.14 -19.07
N ILE A 195 -23.42 22.34 -20.27
CA ILE A 195 -22.46 21.41 -20.87
C ILE A 195 -21.23 21.22 -19.97
N ALA A 196 -20.66 22.30 -19.43
CA ALA A 196 -19.53 22.22 -18.51
C ALA A 196 -19.87 21.42 -17.23
N GLY A 197 -21.08 21.60 -16.69
CA GLY A 197 -21.55 20.83 -15.53
C GLY A 197 -21.68 19.34 -15.84
N VAL A 198 -22.27 18.98 -16.98
CA VAL A 198 -22.38 17.58 -17.42
C VAL A 198 -21.00 16.96 -17.61
N LEU A 199 -20.07 17.65 -18.29
CA LEU A 199 -18.70 17.16 -18.47
C LEU A 199 -17.96 16.98 -17.15
N GLY A 200 -18.13 17.90 -16.20
CA GLY A 200 -17.52 17.80 -14.87
C GLY A 200 -18.03 16.60 -14.08
N ILE A 201 -19.35 16.37 -14.11
CA ILE A 201 -19.99 15.21 -13.48
C ILE A 201 -19.54 13.90 -14.16
N SER A 202 -19.48 13.86 -15.49
CA SER A 202 -19.02 12.68 -16.22
C SER A 202 -17.56 12.32 -15.90
N LEU A 203 -16.65 13.30 -15.87
CA LEU A 203 -15.25 13.07 -15.49
C LEU A 203 -15.13 12.59 -14.04
N MET A 204 -15.89 13.18 -13.11
CA MET A 204 -15.95 12.71 -11.73
C MET A 204 -16.48 11.28 -11.65
N GLY A 205 -17.51 10.94 -12.43
CA GLY A 205 -18.07 9.59 -12.51
C GLY A 205 -17.05 8.56 -13.00
N ILE A 206 -16.23 8.91 -14.00
CA ILE A 206 -15.15 8.04 -14.49
C ILE A 206 -14.10 7.80 -13.40
N VAL A 207 -13.69 8.84 -12.67
CA VAL A 207 -12.73 8.72 -11.56
C VAL A 207 -13.29 7.80 -10.46
N LEU A 208 -14.54 8.02 -10.05
CA LEU A 208 -15.19 7.21 -9.01
C LEU A 208 -15.41 5.76 -9.45
N TRP A 209 -15.74 5.54 -10.73
CA TRP A 209 -15.87 4.20 -11.30
C TRP A 209 -14.53 3.46 -11.29
N GLY A 210 -13.46 4.09 -11.78
CA GLY A 210 -12.12 3.52 -11.72
C GLY A 210 -11.63 3.27 -10.29
N ALA A 211 -11.94 4.18 -9.36
CA ALA A 211 -11.63 4.00 -7.95
C ALA A 211 -12.36 2.79 -7.34
N ASN A 212 -13.64 2.59 -7.67
CA ASN A 212 -14.41 1.42 -7.23
C ASN A 212 -13.80 0.11 -7.75
N ASP A 213 -13.34 0.07 -9.00
CA ASP A 213 -12.77 -1.15 -9.58
C ASP A 213 -11.40 -1.51 -8.97
N LEU A 214 -10.65 -0.54 -8.48
CA LEU A 214 -9.33 -0.74 -7.86
C LEU A 214 -9.39 -0.93 -6.34
N LEU A 215 -10.24 -0.18 -5.64
CA LEU A 215 -10.35 -0.18 -4.18
C LEU A 215 -11.46 -1.09 -3.66
N GLY A 216 -12.42 -1.43 -4.51
CA GLY A 216 -13.67 -2.06 -4.10
C GLY A 216 -14.63 -1.07 -3.45
N ASN A 217 -15.80 -1.57 -3.08
CA ASN A 217 -16.84 -0.82 -2.39
C ASN A 217 -16.94 -1.32 -0.94
N PRO A 218 -16.79 -0.45 0.08
CA PRO A 218 -16.91 -0.85 1.48
C PRO A 218 -18.28 -1.43 1.83
N ILE A 219 -19.36 -1.02 1.16
CA ILE A 219 -20.70 -1.59 1.34
C ILE A 219 -20.74 -3.04 0.87
N SER A 220 -20.17 -3.30 -0.32
CA SER A 220 -20.06 -4.66 -0.84
C SER A 220 -19.16 -5.55 0.02
N ALA A 221 -18.10 -5.00 0.63
CA ALA A 221 -17.26 -5.70 1.58
C ALA A 221 -18.03 -6.09 2.87
N ALA A 222 -18.84 -5.17 3.41
CA ALA A 222 -19.69 -5.46 4.57
C ALA A 222 -20.70 -6.57 4.25
N PHE A 223 -21.34 -6.50 3.08
CA PHE A 223 -22.29 -7.52 2.64
C PHE A 223 -21.61 -8.87 2.39
N ALA A 224 -20.41 -8.87 1.79
CA ALA A 224 -19.59 -10.07 1.60
C ALA A 224 -19.28 -10.73 2.95
N THR A 225 -18.82 -9.95 3.93
CA THR A 225 -18.52 -10.43 5.29
C THR A 225 -19.75 -11.12 5.89
N HIS A 226 -20.89 -10.43 5.91
CA HIS A 226 -22.13 -10.99 6.47
C HIS A 226 -22.62 -12.24 5.74
N LYS A 227 -22.50 -12.28 4.39
CA LYS A 227 -22.86 -13.46 3.61
C LYS A 227 -21.95 -14.64 3.86
N VAL A 228 -20.64 -14.41 4.02
CA VAL A 228 -19.69 -15.46 4.37
C VAL A 228 -19.91 -15.95 5.80
N GLU A 229 -20.18 -15.06 6.76
CA GLU A 229 -20.55 -15.44 8.13
C GLU A 229 -21.75 -16.40 8.15
N ALA A 230 -22.83 -16.05 7.46
CA ALA A 230 -24.01 -16.91 7.36
C ALA A 230 -23.70 -18.25 6.66
N TYR A 231 -22.94 -18.22 5.57
CA TYR A 231 -22.54 -19.42 4.82
C TYR A 231 -21.70 -20.38 5.67
N VAL A 232 -20.72 -19.86 6.41
CA VAL A 232 -19.85 -20.64 7.29
C VAL A 232 -20.66 -21.27 8.43
N ALA A 233 -21.56 -20.50 9.05
CA ALA A 233 -22.43 -21.00 10.13
C ALA A 233 -23.37 -22.13 9.66
N GLU A 234 -23.86 -22.06 8.42
CA GLU A 234 -24.71 -23.09 7.83
C GLU A 234 -23.94 -24.33 7.40
N LYS A 235 -22.80 -24.15 6.71
CA LYS A 235 -22.04 -25.25 6.10
C LYS A 235 -21.13 -25.98 7.10
N TYR A 236 -20.59 -25.26 8.07
CA TYR A 236 -19.63 -25.77 9.05
C TYR A 236 -20.13 -25.63 10.51
N PRO A 237 -21.36 -26.05 10.85
CA PRO A 237 -21.97 -25.76 12.15
C PRO A 237 -21.28 -26.46 13.34
N LYS A 238 -20.42 -27.44 13.05
CA LYS A 238 -19.67 -28.20 14.06
C LYS A 238 -18.25 -27.68 14.28
N LEU A 239 -17.79 -26.75 13.43
CA LEU A 239 -16.45 -26.17 13.54
C LEU A 239 -16.55 -24.82 14.25
N ASP A 240 -15.70 -24.60 15.25
CA ASP A 240 -15.55 -23.29 15.90
C ASP A 240 -14.66 -22.40 15.02
N LEU A 241 -15.29 -21.73 14.05
CA LEU A 241 -14.63 -20.90 13.05
C LEU A 241 -14.93 -19.42 13.29
N GLU A 242 -13.89 -18.60 13.20
CA GLU A 242 -13.95 -17.16 13.13
C GLU A 242 -13.90 -16.69 11.68
N VAL A 243 -14.78 -15.75 11.36
CA VAL A 243 -14.85 -15.13 10.04
C VAL A 243 -14.27 -13.73 10.12
N GLY A 244 -13.23 -13.49 9.33
CA GLY A 244 -12.58 -12.18 9.23
C GLY A 244 -13.39 -11.17 8.40
N LYS A 245 -12.89 -9.93 8.34
CA LYS A 245 -13.47 -8.91 7.44
C LYS A 245 -13.09 -9.17 5.99
N ALA A 246 -14.05 -8.97 5.09
CA ALA A 246 -13.82 -9.02 3.66
C ALA A 246 -12.76 -8.00 3.20
N ARG A 247 -11.83 -8.46 2.38
CA ARG A 247 -10.81 -7.67 1.70
C ARG A 247 -11.02 -7.74 0.20
N TYR A 248 -11.04 -6.59 -0.46
CA TYR A 248 -11.20 -6.56 -1.91
C TYR A 248 -9.92 -7.05 -2.60
N ASN A 249 -10.06 -7.93 -3.58
CA ASN A 249 -8.99 -8.36 -4.45
C ASN A 249 -9.24 -7.79 -5.85
N PHE A 250 -8.46 -6.77 -6.20
CA PHE A 250 -8.60 -6.07 -7.47
C PHE A 250 -8.27 -6.97 -8.68
N LYS A 251 -7.38 -7.96 -8.52
CA LYS A 251 -6.93 -8.85 -9.59
C LYS A 251 -8.06 -9.71 -10.14
N PHE A 252 -8.94 -10.18 -9.26
CA PHE A 252 -10.07 -11.05 -9.62
C PHE A 252 -11.44 -10.37 -9.46
N ASN A 253 -11.46 -9.11 -8.99
CA ASN A 253 -12.65 -8.32 -8.75
C ASN A 253 -13.67 -9.10 -7.87
N ASN A 254 -13.18 -9.63 -6.75
CA ASN A 254 -13.93 -10.36 -5.75
C ASN A 254 -13.53 -9.89 -4.34
N TYR A 255 -14.26 -10.36 -3.33
CA TYR A 255 -13.95 -10.13 -1.92
C TYR A 255 -13.47 -11.43 -1.31
N MET A 256 -12.27 -11.41 -0.73
CA MET A 256 -11.69 -12.53 0.00
C MET A 256 -12.00 -12.37 1.49
N VAL A 257 -12.49 -13.43 2.10
CA VAL A 257 -12.78 -13.49 3.52
C VAL A 257 -11.99 -14.65 4.11
N ASN A 258 -11.08 -14.35 5.03
CA ASN A 258 -10.32 -15.37 5.74
C ASN A 258 -11.20 -15.97 6.83
N VAL A 259 -11.18 -17.29 6.92
CA VAL A 259 -11.88 -18.10 7.92
C VAL A 259 -10.86 -18.95 8.64
N SER A 260 -10.89 -18.98 9.97
CA SER A 260 -9.89 -19.70 10.76
C SER A 260 -10.47 -20.24 12.06
N SER A 261 -9.92 -21.34 12.57
CA SER A 261 -10.26 -21.85 13.90
C SER A 261 -9.43 -21.17 14.99
N LYS A 262 -10.00 -21.07 16.20
CA LYS A 262 -9.27 -20.65 17.41
C LYS A 262 -8.42 -21.75 18.01
N THR A 263 -8.78 -23.01 17.78
CA THR A 263 -8.20 -24.17 18.47
C THR A 263 -7.25 -24.98 17.60
N SER A 264 -7.27 -24.78 16.29
CA SER A 264 -6.45 -25.48 15.31
C SER A 264 -5.64 -24.45 14.51
N ILE A 265 -4.31 -24.56 14.58
CA ILE A 265 -3.39 -23.70 13.84
C ILE A 265 -3.46 -23.99 12.34
N ASP A 266 -3.80 -25.22 11.95
CA ASP A 266 -3.87 -25.63 10.54
C ASP A 266 -5.27 -25.48 9.93
N THR A 267 -6.28 -25.10 10.72
CA THR A 267 -7.63 -24.85 10.21
C THR A 267 -7.78 -23.38 9.86
N HIS A 268 -7.29 -23.00 8.68
CA HIS A 268 -7.55 -21.70 8.08
C HIS A 268 -7.69 -21.80 6.56
N PHE A 269 -8.59 -21.01 5.99
CA PHE A 269 -8.85 -21.01 4.56
C PHE A 269 -9.51 -19.70 4.14
N THR A 270 -9.59 -19.48 2.83
CA THR A 270 -10.21 -18.29 2.26
C THR A 270 -11.49 -18.66 1.54
N ILE A 271 -12.53 -17.85 1.74
CA ILE A 271 -13.76 -17.89 0.96
C ILE A 271 -13.79 -16.66 0.06
N GLU A 272 -14.05 -16.86 -1.22
CA GLU A 272 -14.21 -15.77 -2.19
C GLU A 272 -15.68 -15.50 -2.46
N TYR A 273 -16.07 -14.23 -2.40
CA TYR A 273 -17.42 -13.77 -2.66
C TYR A 273 -17.44 -12.75 -3.81
N ARG A 274 -18.41 -12.90 -4.72
CA ARG A 274 -18.61 -11.95 -5.82
C ARG A 274 -20.09 -11.89 -6.20
N LYS A 275 -20.63 -10.66 -6.30
CA LYS A 275 -21.97 -10.38 -6.86
C LYS A 275 -23.11 -11.27 -6.31
N GLY A 276 -23.15 -11.49 -4.99
CA GLY A 276 -24.23 -12.24 -4.34
C GLY A 276 -23.93 -13.70 -4.10
N THR A 277 -22.86 -14.25 -4.67
CA THR A 277 -22.56 -15.68 -4.59
C THR A 277 -21.17 -15.96 -4.05
N ILE A 278 -21.04 -17.09 -3.35
CA ILE A 278 -19.74 -17.69 -3.00
C ILE A 278 -19.16 -18.29 -4.28
N GLN A 279 -17.95 -17.88 -4.65
CA GLN A 279 -17.24 -18.33 -5.85
C GLN A 279 -16.28 -19.47 -5.55
N TYR A 280 -15.66 -19.40 -4.38
CA TYR A 280 -14.65 -20.36 -3.95
C TYR A 280 -14.71 -20.54 -2.44
N ASP A 281 -14.47 -21.77 -2.00
CA ASP A 281 -14.32 -22.14 -0.59
C ASP A 281 -13.10 -23.06 -0.47
N GLY A 282 -12.06 -22.55 0.17
CA GLY A 282 -10.78 -23.25 0.30
C GLY A 282 -10.74 -24.37 1.33
N TYR A 283 -11.81 -24.65 2.08
CA TYR A 283 -11.76 -25.62 3.17
C TYR A 283 -11.24 -27.00 2.73
N GLU A 284 -11.72 -27.49 1.57
CA GLU A 284 -11.34 -28.81 1.06
C GLU A 284 -9.85 -28.88 0.72
N SER A 285 -9.31 -27.90 0.02
CA SER A 285 -7.90 -27.88 -0.38
C SER A 285 -6.97 -27.62 0.81
N TYR A 286 -7.28 -26.62 1.63
CA TYR A 286 -6.38 -26.12 2.66
C TYR A 286 -6.43 -26.93 3.95
N VAL A 287 -7.62 -27.37 4.38
CA VAL A 287 -7.85 -28.02 5.68
C VAL A 287 -8.09 -29.53 5.51
N GLN A 288 -9.04 -29.93 4.66
CA GLN A 288 -9.32 -31.36 4.47
C GLN A 288 -8.14 -32.06 3.78
N GLY A 289 -7.59 -31.45 2.74
CA GLY A 289 -6.41 -31.91 1.99
C GLY A 289 -5.07 -31.72 2.70
N LYS A 290 -5.07 -31.22 3.95
CA LYS A 290 -3.89 -31.04 4.81
C LYS A 290 -2.79 -30.14 4.23
N PHE A 291 -3.11 -29.26 3.29
CA PHE A 291 -2.11 -28.35 2.73
C PHE A 291 -1.48 -27.48 3.82
N ASN A 292 -2.27 -26.84 4.69
CA ASN A 292 -1.74 -25.98 5.75
C ASN A 292 -0.80 -26.74 6.70
N THR A 293 -1.18 -27.96 7.08
CA THR A 293 -0.33 -28.82 7.91
C THR A 293 0.98 -29.14 7.21
N ARG A 294 0.93 -29.57 5.94
CA ARG A 294 2.13 -29.92 5.17
C ARG A 294 3.07 -28.72 5.01
N ASP A 295 2.52 -27.55 4.69
CA ASP A 295 3.23 -26.28 4.55
C ASP A 295 3.94 -25.90 5.87
N ARG A 296 3.21 -25.88 6.99
CA ARG A 296 3.79 -25.60 8.33
C ARG A 296 4.88 -26.59 8.72
N LEU A 297 4.69 -27.87 8.45
CA LEU A 297 5.67 -28.92 8.75
C LEU A 297 6.93 -28.77 7.88
N GLY A 298 6.77 -28.42 6.61
CA GLY A 298 7.86 -28.06 5.70
C GLY A 298 8.66 -26.86 6.19
N GLU A 299 7.98 -25.76 6.56
CA GLU A 299 8.62 -24.58 7.14
C GLU A 299 9.39 -24.90 8.44
N THR A 300 8.82 -25.77 9.28
CA THR A 300 9.46 -26.19 10.53
C THR A 300 10.73 -26.99 10.23
N CYS A 301 10.65 -27.95 9.31
CA CYS A 301 11.80 -28.73 8.86
C CYS A 301 12.89 -27.83 8.24
N ALA A 302 12.52 -26.92 7.34
CA ALA A 302 13.43 -25.97 6.70
C ALA A 302 14.25 -25.17 7.73
N LYS A 303 13.59 -24.65 8.78
CA LYS A 303 14.26 -23.92 9.86
C LYS A 303 15.28 -24.78 10.61
N GLU A 304 14.98 -26.05 10.85
CA GLU A 304 15.89 -26.97 11.54
C GLU A 304 17.11 -27.32 10.66
N VAL A 305 16.89 -27.63 9.37
CA VAL A 305 17.96 -28.09 8.47
C VAL A 305 18.88 -26.98 7.98
N ILE A 306 18.43 -25.73 7.84
CA ILE A 306 19.28 -24.58 7.45
C ILE A 306 20.52 -24.49 8.35
N SER A 307 20.32 -24.62 9.68
CA SER A 307 21.41 -24.56 10.66
C SER A 307 22.44 -25.68 10.54
N LEU A 308 22.01 -26.86 10.06
CA LEU A 308 22.87 -28.01 9.83
C LEU A 308 23.67 -27.84 8.54
N LEU A 309 23.00 -27.35 7.50
CA LEU A 309 23.61 -27.07 6.19
C LEU A 309 24.67 -25.97 6.28
N SER A 310 24.50 -24.96 7.14
CA SER A 310 25.51 -23.90 7.36
C SER A 310 26.86 -24.41 7.91
N ARG A 311 26.96 -25.69 8.31
CA ARG A 311 28.25 -26.31 8.65
C ARG A 311 29.12 -26.58 7.42
N ILE A 312 28.52 -26.62 6.23
CA ILE A 312 29.22 -26.73 4.94
C ILE A 312 29.68 -25.32 4.56
N PRO A 313 30.99 -25.07 4.33
CA PRO A 313 31.51 -23.73 4.07
C PRO A 313 30.81 -22.97 2.92
N GLN A 314 30.37 -23.69 1.88
CA GLN A 314 29.67 -23.15 0.72
C GLN A 314 28.19 -22.80 1.01
N LEU A 315 27.67 -23.17 2.17
CA LEU A 315 26.28 -23.01 2.58
C LEU A 315 26.14 -22.18 3.86
N GLU A 316 27.15 -21.42 4.28
CA GLU A 316 27.11 -20.61 5.51
C GLU A 316 25.84 -19.74 5.57
N ASP A 317 25.55 -19.03 4.47
CA ASP A 317 24.40 -18.13 4.29
C ASP A 317 23.23 -18.78 3.52
N ASN A 318 23.06 -20.11 3.60
CA ASN A 318 22.01 -20.80 2.86
C ASN A 318 20.59 -20.43 3.31
N THR A 319 19.64 -20.65 2.39
CA THR A 319 18.23 -20.85 2.72
C THR A 319 17.78 -22.21 2.19
N ALA A 320 16.66 -22.74 2.69
CA ALA A 320 16.12 -24.00 2.21
C ALA A 320 14.60 -23.91 2.09
N MET A 321 14.06 -24.56 1.07
CA MET A 321 12.63 -24.84 0.92
C MET A 321 12.45 -26.34 1.10
N VAL A 322 11.58 -26.73 2.04
CA VAL A 322 11.24 -28.13 2.28
C VAL A 322 9.74 -28.28 2.07
N ASP A 323 9.37 -29.15 1.15
CA ASP A 323 7.97 -29.39 0.79
C ASP A 323 7.70 -30.88 0.72
N PHE A 324 6.43 -31.24 0.95
CA PHE A 324 5.97 -32.59 0.69
C PHE A 324 5.92 -32.85 -0.81
N VAL A 325 6.20 -34.09 -1.19
CA VAL A 325 5.94 -34.56 -2.54
C VAL A 325 4.46 -34.38 -2.85
N ASP A 326 4.17 -33.79 -4.00
CA ASP A 326 2.80 -33.60 -4.48
C ASP A 326 2.07 -34.96 -4.48
N PRO A 327 1.01 -35.11 -3.67
CA PRO A 327 0.26 -36.36 -3.58
C PRO A 327 -0.22 -36.84 -4.95
N GLU A 328 -0.52 -35.93 -5.89
CA GLU A 328 -0.98 -36.28 -7.23
C GLU A 328 0.07 -37.02 -8.06
N ARG A 329 1.36 -36.82 -7.74
CA ARG A 329 2.50 -37.50 -8.38
C ARG A 329 2.85 -38.84 -7.75
N LEU A 330 2.28 -39.14 -6.58
CA LEU A 330 2.50 -40.41 -5.88
C LEU A 330 1.61 -41.52 -6.44
N GLU A 331 2.12 -42.75 -6.36
CA GLU A 331 1.29 -43.93 -6.59
C GLU A 331 0.16 -43.99 -5.58
N LYS A 332 -0.96 -44.65 -5.94
CA LYS A 332 -2.17 -44.67 -5.11
C LYS A 332 -1.90 -45.14 -3.67
N SER A 333 -1.09 -46.19 -3.49
CA SER A 333 -0.75 -46.72 -2.17
C SER A 333 0.13 -45.77 -1.35
N GLU A 334 1.08 -45.08 -1.98
CA GLU A 334 1.92 -44.08 -1.32
C GLU A 334 1.09 -42.86 -0.90
N ARG A 335 0.20 -42.40 -1.78
CA ARG A 335 -0.75 -41.31 -1.50
C ARG A 335 -1.63 -41.64 -0.29
N GLU A 336 -2.26 -42.82 -0.28
CA GLU A 336 -3.09 -43.25 0.84
C GLU A 336 -2.30 -43.40 2.15
N SER A 337 -1.01 -43.76 2.07
CA SER A 337 -0.12 -43.82 3.23
C SER A 337 0.19 -42.42 3.78
N LEU A 338 0.56 -41.50 2.90
CA LEU A 338 0.85 -40.11 3.25
C LEU A 338 -0.38 -39.39 3.83
N GLU A 339 -1.55 -39.59 3.24
CA GLU A 339 -2.80 -39.01 3.75
C GLU A 339 -3.17 -39.53 5.14
N LYS A 340 -2.80 -40.77 5.47
CA LYS A 340 -3.03 -41.35 6.81
C LYS A 340 -2.01 -40.88 7.84
N SER A 341 -0.78 -40.57 7.44
CA SER A 341 0.28 -40.14 8.35
C SER A 341 0.15 -38.67 8.76
N ILE A 342 -0.50 -37.84 7.94
CA ILE A 342 -0.66 -36.42 8.20
C ILE A 342 -2.03 -36.10 8.81
N VAL A 343 -2.02 -35.64 10.06
CA VAL A 343 -3.21 -35.15 10.78
C VAL A 343 -3.07 -33.68 11.11
N LEU A 344 -4.19 -32.97 11.22
CA LEU A 344 -4.18 -31.54 11.56
C LEU A 344 -3.46 -31.30 12.89
N ASP A 345 -2.74 -30.19 12.96
CA ASP A 345 -2.07 -29.68 14.16
C ASP A 345 -0.98 -30.58 14.71
N MET A 346 -0.56 -31.62 13.97
CA MET A 346 0.53 -32.48 14.41
C MET A 346 1.85 -31.72 14.54
N SER A 347 2.69 -32.16 15.47
CA SER A 347 4.05 -31.67 15.58
C SER A 347 4.94 -32.28 14.49
N PHE A 348 6.00 -31.57 14.12
CA PHE A 348 6.99 -32.09 13.19
C PHE A 348 7.72 -33.30 13.77
N ASN A 349 7.95 -34.29 12.90
CA ASN A 349 8.72 -35.50 13.17
C ASN A 349 9.62 -35.75 11.96
N LYS A 350 10.91 -36.02 12.21
CA LYS A 350 11.91 -36.27 11.18
C LYS A 350 11.59 -37.46 10.28
N GLU A 351 10.86 -38.46 10.76
CA GLU A 351 10.42 -39.60 9.92
C GLU A 351 9.60 -39.16 8.69
N LEU A 352 8.94 -37.99 8.78
CA LEU A 352 8.16 -37.43 7.68
C LEU A 352 9.01 -36.97 6.49
N THR A 353 10.30 -36.70 6.68
CA THR A 353 11.16 -36.21 5.59
C THR A 353 11.26 -37.21 4.44
N SER A 354 11.01 -38.49 4.70
CA SER A 354 10.98 -39.53 3.67
C SER A 354 9.91 -39.29 2.60
N ASN A 355 8.95 -38.40 2.88
CA ASN A 355 7.91 -37.95 1.96
C ASN A 355 8.09 -36.49 1.53
N MET A 356 9.24 -35.88 1.84
CA MET A 356 9.58 -34.49 1.53
C MET A 356 10.77 -34.43 0.57
N PHE A 357 10.88 -33.32 -0.13
CA PHE A 357 12.08 -32.93 -0.84
C PHE A 357 12.63 -31.63 -0.26
N ILE A 358 13.93 -31.42 -0.41
CA ILE A 358 14.63 -30.20 0.01
C ILE A 358 15.25 -29.52 -1.19
N SER A 359 15.01 -28.21 -1.34
CA SER A 359 15.71 -27.35 -2.30
C SER A 359 16.59 -26.37 -1.54
N ILE A 360 17.89 -26.57 -1.62
CA ILE A 360 18.90 -25.73 -0.97
C ILE A 360 19.19 -24.53 -1.87
N ARG A 361 19.15 -23.33 -1.31
CA ARG A 361 19.38 -22.07 -2.02
C ARG A 361 20.60 -21.38 -1.44
N THR A 362 21.54 -21.03 -2.29
CA THR A 362 22.78 -20.32 -1.91
C THR A 362 23.34 -19.57 -3.12
N GLU A 363 24.26 -18.63 -2.90
CA GLU A 363 25.01 -17.97 -3.98
C GLU A 363 26.34 -18.70 -4.20
N LEU A 364 26.46 -19.37 -5.34
CA LEU A 364 27.68 -20.11 -5.71
C LEU A 364 28.57 -19.28 -6.63
N THR A 365 29.88 -19.40 -6.42
CA THR A 365 30.91 -18.86 -7.32
C THR A 365 31.53 -19.96 -8.19
N ASP A 366 31.66 -21.18 -7.66
CA ASP A 366 32.12 -22.35 -8.39
C ASP A 366 30.94 -23.25 -8.80
N THR A 367 30.72 -23.38 -10.10
CA THR A 367 29.65 -24.20 -10.71
C THR A 367 30.15 -25.51 -11.29
N SER A 368 31.40 -25.87 -11.03
CA SER A 368 31.95 -27.13 -11.53
C SER A 368 31.13 -28.32 -11.03
N ALA A 369 30.94 -29.31 -11.90
CA ALA A 369 30.21 -30.54 -11.59
C ALA A 369 30.67 -31.18 -10.26
N LYS A 370 31.98 -31.13 -9.97
CA LYS A 370 32.56 -31.65 -8.72
C LYS A 370 32.16 -30.83 -7.49
N ASN A 371 32.11 -29.50 -7.59
CA ASN A 371 31.68 -28.67 -6.48
C ASN A 371 30.19 -28.87 -6.19
N LEU A 372 29.36 -28.91 -7.24
CA LEU A 372 27.91 -29.14 -7.14
C LEU A 372 27.59 -30.52 -6.55
N GLU A 373 28.28 -31.57 -7.01
CA GLU A 373 28.17 -32.92 -6.43
C GLU A 373 28.61 -32.91 -4.95
N GLY A 374 29.75 -32.28 -4.64
CA GLY A 374 30.29 -32.18 -3.29
C GLY A 374 29.29 -31.56 -2.31
N ILE A 375 28.69 -30.42 -2.68
CA ILE A 375 27.69 -29.74 -1.85
C ILE A 375 26.50 -30.65 -1.56
N LEU A 376 25.91 -31.28 -2.58
CA LEU A 376 24.74 -32.15 -2.39
C LEU A 376 25.09 -33.41 -1.59
N LYS A 377 26.28 -33.97 -1.80
CA LYS A 377 26.76 -35.15 -1.08
C LYS A 377 27.03 -34.86 0.39
N GLU A 378 27.70 -33.76 0.71
CA GLU A 378 27.92 -33.32 2.09
C GLU A 378 26.60 -33.00 2.78
N SER A 379 25.67 -32.33 2.07
CA SER A 379 24.33 -32.04 2.58
C SER A 379 23.57 -33.32 2.93
N TYR A 380 23.58 -34.31 2.04
CA TYR A 380 22.98 -35.62 2.29
C TYR A 380 23.58 -36.32 3.51
N VAL A 381 24.92 -36.33 3.65
CA VAL A 381 25.60 -36.97 4.78
C VAL A 381 25.22 -36.32 6.10
N ILE A 382 25.35 -34.99 6.21
CA ILE A 382 25.05 -34.25 7.45
C ILE A 382 23.58 -34.45 7.85
N LEU A 383 22.66 -34.32 6.89
CA LEU A 383 21.23 -34.44 7.16
C LEU A 383 20.88 -35.87 7.60
N LYS A 384 21.45 -36.88 6.94
CA LYS A 384 21.24 -38.28 7.32
C LYS A 384 21.79 -38.62 8.70
N GLU A 385 22.98 -38.14 9.04
CA GLU A 385 23.59 -38.34 10.38
C GLU A 385 22.73 -37.71 11.49
N GLU A 386 22.06 -36.59 11.19
CA GLU A 386 21.15 -35.90 12.11
C GLU A 386 19.71 -36.47 12.06
N GLY A 387 19.48 -37.55 11.30
CA GLY A 387 18.23 -38.29 11.24
C GLY A 387 17.18 -37.75 10.27
N TYR A 388 17.56 -36.90 9.32
CA TYR A 388 16.70 -36.44 8.23
C TYR A 388 16.97 -37.26 6.97
N GLU A 389 15.93 -37.92 6.46
CA GLU A 389 15.99 -38.72 5.24
C GLU A 389 15.03 -38.15 4.22
N PHE A 390 15.51 -37.29 3.31
CA PHE A 390 14.67 -36.72 2.25
C PHE A 390 14.50 -37.66 1.05
N LYS A 391 13.33 -37.60 0.39
CA LYS A 391 13.06 -38.35 -0.85
C LYS A 391 13.95 -37.87 -1.99
N SER A 392 14.16 -36.56 -2.09
CA SER A 392 15.06 -35.95 -3.05
C SER A 392 15.62 -34.61 -2.57
N TYR A 393 16.75 -34.25 -3.19
CA TYR A 393 17.52 -33.04 -2.94
C TYR A 393 17.55 -32.18 -4.20
N GLY A 394 17.66 -30.88 -4.00
CA GLY A 394 17.87 -29.90 -5.05
C GLY A 394 18.80 -28.79 -4.58
N LEU A 395 19.40 -28.11 -5.55
CA LEU A 395 20.32 -27.01 -5.35
C LEU A 395 20.00 -25.90 -6.35
N PHE A 396 19.75 -24.71 -5.83
CA PHE A 396 19.46 -23.53 -6.63
C PHE A 396 20.42 -22.40 -6.28
N SER A 397 21.02 -21.82 -7.30
CA SER A 397 21.87 -20.63 -7.19
C SER A 397 21.61 -19.72 -8.37
N GLU A 398 21.28 -18.46 -8.10
CA GLU A 398 21.12 -17.44 -9.14
C GLU A 398 21.95 -16.22 -8.77
N THR A 399 22.86 -15.85 -9.66
CA THR A 399 23.59 -14.58 -9.60
C THR A 399 23.38 -13.82 -10.90
N LYS A 400 23.92 -12.60 -11.01
CA LYS A 400 23.85 -11.84 -12.27
C LYS A 400 24.49 -12.58 -13.45
N GLU A 401 25.48 -13.43 -13.19
CA GLU A 401 26.32 -14.07 -14.20
C GLU A 401 25.95 -15.54 -14.44
N MET A 402 25.17 -16.16 -13.56
CA MET A 402 24.91 -17.60 -13.65
C MET A 402 23.60 -18.03 -13.00
N LEU A 403 23.06 -19.14 -13.52
CA LEU A 403 21.92 -19.86 -12.97
C LEU A 403 22.29 -21.34 -12.85
N VAL A 404 22.15 -21.89 -11.65
CA VAL A 404 22.18 -23.32 -11.36
C VAL A 404 20.83 -23.70 -10.80
N MET A 405 20.21 -24.71 -11.39
CA MET A 405 18.98 -25.33 -10.92
C MET A 405 19.15 -26.83 -11.06
N ILE A 406 19.26 -27.51 -9.92
CA ILE A 406 19.33 -28.96 -9.81
C ILE A 406 18.12 -29.39 -9.00
N ASP A 407 17.28 -30.24 -9.57
CA ASP A 407 16.08 -30.74 -8.90
C ASP A 407 16.00 -32.26 -8.98
N ASN A 408 15.31 -32.83 -7.99
CA ASN A 408 14.91 -34.23 -7.93
C ASN A 408 16.08 -35.24 -7.90
N VAL A 409 17.16 -34.91 -7.20
CA VAL A 409 18.30 -35.82 -6.97
C VAL A 409 17.99 -36.77 -5.81
N THR A 410 17.91 -38.06 -6.06
CA THR A 410 17.62 -39.05 -5.01
C THR A 410 18.86 -39.40 -4.19
N PRO A 411 18.71 -39.95 -2.97
CA PRO A 411 19.84 -40.52 -2.23
C PRO A 411 20.64 -41.57 -3.01
N GLU A 412 19.98 -42.35 -3.87
CA GLU A 412 20.65 -43.34 -4.72
C GLU A 412 21.55 -42.68 -5.78
N ASP A 413 21.09 -41.59 -6.39
CA ASP A 413 21.86 -40.83 -7.39
C ASP A 413 23.17 -40.27 -6.77
N ILE A 414 23.09 -39.82 -5.51
CA ILE A 414 24.23 -39.29 -4.73
C ILE A 414 25.23 -40.40 -4.38
N VAL A 415 24.73 -41.56 -3.94
CA VAL A 415 25.58 -42.66 -3.46
C VAL A 415 26.26 -43.42 -4.61
N ASN A 416 25.55 -43.64 -5.72
CA ASN A 416 26.03 -44.45 -6.84
C ASN A 416 26.86 -43.66 -7.88
N GLY A 417 27.11 -42.38 -7.64
CA GLY A 417 27.89 -41.51 -8.54
C GLY A 417 27.18 -41.12 -9.83
N GLN A 418 25.86 -41.32 -9.92
CA GLN A 418 25.06 -40.92 -11.09
C GLN A 418 24.93 -39.40 -11.17
N LEU A 419 24.89 -38.71 -10.02
CA LEU A 419 24.84 -37.26 -9.95
C LEU A 419 26.03 -36.60 -10.65
N LEU A 420 27.26 -37.04 -10.37
CA LEU A 420 28.46 -36.44 -10.99
C LEU A 420 28.42 -36.59 -12.51
N LYS A 421 28.06 -37.78 -12.99
CA LYS A 421 27.96 -38.04 -14.43
C LYS A 421 26.93 -37.14 -15.09
N ALA A 422 25.75 -36.96 -14.48
CA ALA A 422 24.70 -36.09 -14.98
C ALA A 422 25.15 -34.61 -15.00
N LEU A 423 25.87 -34.15 -13.97
CA LEU A 423 26.42 -32.80 -13.92
C LEU A 423 27.49 -32.55 -14.99
N GLU A 424 28.40 -33.51 -15.21
CA GLU A 424 29.42 -33.42 -16.27
C GLU A 424 28.79 -33.42 -17.67
N GLU A 425 27.70 -34.16 -17.88
CA GLU A 425 26.93 -34.15 -19.13
C GLU A 425 26.19 -32.81 -19.34
N ALA A 426 25.61 -32.24 -18.27
CA ALA A 426 24.92 -30.95 -18.32
C ALA A 426 25.86 -29.78 -18.64
N GLU A 427 27.09 -29.79 -18.14
CA GLU A 427 28.13 -28.80 -18.48
C GLU A 427 28.50 -28.83 -19.97
N GLN A 428 28.40 -30.00 -20.60
CA GLN A 428 28.82 -30.21 -22.00
C GLN A 428 27.69 -30.01 -23.00
N ASN A 429 26.43 -30.21 -22.60
CA ASN A 429 25.26 -30.07 -23.46
C ASN A 429 24.04 -29.53 -22.69
N GLU A 430 23.60 -28.30 -23.02
CA GLU A 430 22.41 -27.67 -22.43
C GLU A 430 21.09 -28.43 -22.63
N ASN A 431 21.05 -29.41 -23.55
CA ASN A 431 19.84 -30.14 -23.96
C ASN A 431 19.93 -31.67 -23.75
N SER A 432 20.75 -32.14 -22.81
CA SER A 432 20.85 -33.58 -22.52
C SER A 432 19.61 -34.08 -21.75
N GLU A 433 19.01 -35.19 -22.21
CA GLU A 433 18.02 -35.93 -21.42
C GLU A 433 18.74 -36.53 -20.21
N MET A 434 18.49 -35.95 -19.04
CA MET A 434 19.08 -36.38 -17.77
C MET A 434 18.60 -37.79 -17.39
N PRO A 435 19.45 -38.63 -16.77
CA PRO A 435 19.01 -39.88 -16.18
C PRO A 435 17.89 -39.65 -15.14
N SER A 436 17.02 -40.66 -14.99
CA SER A 436 16.18 -40.86 -13.78
C SER A 436 15.41 -39.64 -13.26
N GLY A 437 14.79 -38.83 -14.13
CA GLY A 437 13.89 -37.76 -13.68
C GLY A 437 14.59 -36.63 -12.89
N MET A 438 15.92 -36.60 -12.84
CA MET A 438 16.69 -35.44 -12.40
C MET A 438 16.52 -34.30 -13.41
N SER A 439 16.49 -33.06 -12.94
CA SER A 439 16.52 -31.87 -13.80
C SER A 439 17.74 -31.04 -13.45
N ILE A 440 18.61 -30.77 -14.42
CA ILE A 440 19.82 -29.99 -14.24
C ILE A 440 19.87 -28.89 -15.30
N VAL A 441 19.94 -27.65 -14.86
CA VAL A 441 20.14 -26.47 -15.69
C VAL A 441 21.32 -25.69 -15.13
N ILE A 442 22.40 -25.60 -15.89
CA ILE A 442 23.56 -24.78 -15.59
C ILE A 442 23.74 -23.81 -16.75
N ARG A 443 23.50 -22.52 -16.51
CA ARG A 443 23.66 -21.47 -17.52
C ARG A 443 24.60 -20.41 -17.01
N LYS A 444 25.60 -20.06 -17.83
CA LYS A 444 26.39 -18.85 -17.66
C LYS A 444 25.74 -17.77 -18.52
N ARG A 445 25.27 -16.69 -17.91
CA ARG A 445 24.73 -15.54 -18.64
C ARG A 445 25.92 -14.84 -19.29
N GLU A 446 26.07 -15.00 -20.61
CA GLU A 446 27.01 -14.20 -21.39
C GLU A 446 26.67 -12.71 -21.18
N GLN A 447 27.71 -11.91 -20.90
CA GLN A 447 27.60 -10.46 -20.68
C GLN A 447 27.09 -9.71 -21.91
#